data_AF-A0A418NRE8-F1
#
_entry.id   AF-A0A418NRE8-F1
#
_cell.length_a   1.000
_cell.length_b   1.000
_cell.length_c   1.000
_cell.angle_alpha   90.00
_cell.angle_beta   90.00
_cell.angle_gamma   90.00
#
_symmetry.space_group_name_H-M   'P 1'
#
loop_
_entity.id
_entity.type
_entity.pdbx_description
1 polymer ?
#
loop_
_entity_poly.entity_id
_entity_poly.type
_entity_poly.pdbx_seq_one_letter_code
_entity_poly.pdbx_strand_id
1 'polypeptide(L)' 'MCNGSGGYAIVASHRALDEQEQVNFEFAGVHRSLEANGSSEIAKRTGARYGVREVNVTYNSLRTPLAITLTVTPF' A
#
# COMPACT_ATOMS: atom_id res chain seq x y z
N MET A 1 -20.06 0.53 27.08
CA MET A 1 -19.11 -0.35 26.37
C MET A 1 -18.59 0.42 25.17
N CYS A 2 -17.35 0.91 25.17
CA CYS A 2 -16.83 1.67 24.03
C CYS A 2 -15.32 1.50 23.94
N ASN A 3 -14.87 0.47 23.23
CA ASN A 3 -13.51 0.31 22.74
C ASN A 3 -13.62 -0.39 21.38
N GLY A 4 -14.25 0.27 20.41
CA GLY A 4 -14.14 -0.17 19.03
C GLY A 4 -12.73 0.15 18.56
N SER A 5 -11.78 -0.78 18.72
CA SER A 5 -10.45 -0.66 18.12
C SER A 5 -10.56 -0.93 16.62
N GLY A 6 -11.19 -0.02 15.88
CA GLY A 6 -11.28 -0.09 14.43
C GLY A 6 -9.89 0.03 13.81
N GLY A 7 -9.63 -0.80 12.81
CA GLY A 7 -8.43 -0.71 11.97
C GLY A 7 -8.78 -0.25 10.56
N TYR A 8 -7.75 0.07 9.80
CA TYR A 8 -7.84 0.16 8.35
C TYR A 8 -6.62 -0.46 7.69
N ALA A 9 -6.86 -1.06 6.53
CA ALA A 9 -5.84 -1.53 5.62
C ALA A 9 -5.75 -0.56 4.44
N ILE A 10 -4.53 -0.39 3.93
CA ILE A 10 -4.28 0.28 2.66
C ILE A 10 -3.94 -0.80 1.65
N VAL A 11 -4.73 -0.88 0.59
CA VAL A 11 -4.54 -1.81 -0.51
C VAL A 11 -4.16 -1.00 -1.75
N ALA A 12 -3.08 -1.38 -2.41
CA ALA A 12 -2.67 -0.87 -3.70
C ALA A 12 -3.17 -1.81 -4.79
N SER A 13 -3.87 -1.25 -5.77
CA SER A 13 -4.27 -1.95 -7.00
C SER A 13 -3.52 -1.36 -8.19
N HIS A 14 -3.03 -2.22 -9.06
CA HIS A 14 -2.19 -1.86 -10.19
C HIS A 14 -2.30 -2.94 -11.28
N ARG A 15 -1.73 -2.70 -12.48
CA ARG A 15 -1.58 -3.80 -13.45
C ARG A 15 -0.58 -4.83 -12.92
N ALA A 16 -0.64 -6.06 -13.43
CA ALA A 16 0.38 -7.06 -13.12
C ALA A 16 1.81 -6.53 -13.42
N LEU A 17 2.76 -6.92 -12.59
CA LEU A 17 4.18 -6.56 -12.77
C LEU A 17 4.88 -7.66 -13.55
N ASP A 18 5.77 -7.28 -14.46
CA ASP A 18 6.65 -8.23 -15.14
C ASP A 18 7.74 -8.75 -14.18
N GLU A 19 8.38 -9.87 -14.51
CA GLU A 19 9.37 -10.57 -13.65
C GLU A 19 10.55 -9.70 -13.17
N GLN A 20 10.84 -8.61 -13.88
CA GLN A 20 11.94 -7.69 -13.57
C GLN A 20 11.45 -6.35 -13.01
N GLU A 21 10.15 -6.11 -12.98
CA GLU A 21 9.58 -4.89 -12.43
C GLU A 21 9.46 -5.00 -10.92
N GLN A 22 9.94 -3.97 -10.23
CA GLN A 22 9.81 -3.90 -8.78
C GLN A 22 9.27 -2.53 -8.38
N VAL A 23 8.30 -2.52 -7.49
CA VAL A 23 7.77 -1.30 -6.89
C VAL A 23 7.67 -1.50 -5.40
N ASN A 24 8.22 -0.56 -4.64
CA ASN A 24 8.23 -0.59 -3.19
C ASN A 24 7.51 0.64 -2.64
N PHE A 25 6.65 0.38 -1.67
CA PHE A 25 5.96 1.37 -0.87
C PHE A 25 6.65 1.51 0.48
N GLU A 26 6.76 2.75 0.94
CA GLU A 26 7.01 3.06 2.34
C GLU A 26 5.83 3.88 2.87
N PHE A 27 5.21 3.38 3.94
CA PHE A 27 4.12 4.07 4.61
C PHE A 27 4.20 3.87 6.11
N ALA A 28 4.25 4.98 6.86
CA ALA A 28 4.31 4.97 8.32
C ALA A 28 5.43 4.06 8.90
N GLY A 29 6.59 4.01 8.21
CA GLY A 29 7.75 3.18 8.57
C GLY A 29 7.65 1.71 8.14
N VAL A 30 6.57 1.32 7.45
CA VAL A 30 6.42 -0.03 6.88
C VAL A 30 6.85 0.00 5.43
N HIS A 31 7.78 -0.88 5.06
CA HIS A 31 8.22 -1.08 3.68
C HIS A 31 7.56 -2.34 3.10
N ARG A 32 6.94 -2.22 1.92
CA ARG A 32 6.31 -3.34 1.21
C ARG A 32 6.57 -3.27 -0.28
N SER A 33 6.98 -4.39 -0.87
CA SER A 33 6.99 -4.57 -2.32
C SER A 33 5.60 -4.92 -2.82
N LEU A 34 5.23 -4.39 -3.98
CA LEU A 34 4.04 -4.82 -4.70
C LEU A 34 4.23 -6.26 -5.19
N GLU A 35 3.19 -7.06 -5.04
CA GLU A 35 3.05 -8.40 -5.60
C GLU A 35 2.78 -8.31 -7.10
N ALA A 36 3.26 -9.30 -7.87
CA ALA A 36 3.11 -9.30 -9.32
C ALA A 36 1.65 -9.46 -9.81
N ASN A 37 0.73 -9.84 -8.91
CA ASN A 37 -0.68 -10.16 -9.22
C ASN A 37 -1.58 -8.93 -9.43
N GLY A 38 -1.07 -7.71 -9.28
CA GLY A 38 -1.84 -6.47 -9.49
C GLY A 38 -2.60 -5.97 -8.26
N SER A 39 -2.45 -6.61 -7.10
CA SER A 39 -3.04 -6.12 -5.85
C SER A 39 -2.16 -6.46 -4.67
N SER A 40 -1.91 -5.48 -3.79
CA SER A 40 -1.08 -5.72 -2.61
C SER A 40 -1.55 -4.93 -1.42
N GLU A 41 -1.61 -5.58 -0.27
CA GLU A 41 -1.79 -4.89 0.99
C GLU A 41 -0.48 -4.21 1.39
N ILE A 42 -0.51 -2.87 1.48
CA ILE A 42 0.67 -2.05 1.78
C ILE A 42 0.88 -1.92 3.28
N ALA A 43 -0.20 -1.75 4.03
CA ALA A 43 -0.13 -1.60 5.48
C ALA A 43 -1.47 -1.87 6.16
N LYS A 44 -1.41 -2.32 7.41
CA LYS A 44 -2.53 -2.31 8.36
C LYS A 44 -2.22 -1.39 9.51
N ARG A 45 -3.19 -0.58 9.92
CA ARG A 45 -3.07 0.31 11.08
C ARG A 45 -4.30 0.17 11.96
N THR A 46 -4.05 0.09 13.25
CA THR A 46 -5.07 0.09 14.30
C THR A 46 -4.87 1.28 15.24
N GLY A 47 -5.94 1.65 15.95
CA GLY A 47 -5.94 2.69 16.98
C GLY A 47 -6.18 4.11 16.47
N ALA A 48 -6.14 5.09 17.37
CA ALA A 48 -6.32 6.50 17.04
C ALA A 48 -5.16 7.02 16.18
N ARG A 49 -5.48 7.51 14.97
CA ARG A 49 -4.49 7.91 13.96
C ARG A 49 -4.89 9.25 13.41
N TYR A 50 -4.18 10.31 13.80
CA TYR A 50 -4.41 11.67 13.35
C TYR A 50 -3.25 12.17 12.49
N GLY A 51 -3.55 13.05 11.55
CA GLY A 51 -2.58 13.73 10.70
C GLY A 51 -2.28 13.03 9.38
N VAL A 52 -1.63 13.77 8.49
CA VAL A 52 -1.17 13.27 7.19
C VAL A 52 0.06 12.37 7.41
N ARG A 53 0.12 11.29 6.64
CA ARG A 53 1.30 10.44 6.52
C ARG A 53 1.60 10.27 5.05
N GLU A 54 2.84 10.53 4.70
CA GLU A 54 3.31 10.41 3.33
C GLU A 54 3.37 8.94 2.92
N VAL A 55 3.07 8.71 1.66
CA VAL A 55 3.25 7.44 0.98
C VAL A 55 4.39 7.65 0.01
N ASN A 56 5.54 7.04 0.29
CA ASN A 56 6.68 7.10 -0.61
C ASN A 56 6.65 5.87 -1.53
N VAL A 57 6.91 6.09 -2.81
CA VAL A 57 6.94 5.04 -3.82
C VAL A 57 8.28 5.09 -4.52
N THR A 58 8.96 3.95 -4.56
CA THR A 58 10.17 3.76 -5.35
C THR A 58 9.93 2.62 -6.33
N TYR A 59 10.52 2.71 -7.51
CA TYR A 59 10.38 1.69 -8.52
C TYR A 59 11.72 1.39 -9.18
N ASN A 60 11.82 0.19 -9.72
CA ASN A 60 12.95 -0.25 -10.53
C ASN A 60 12.44 -0.97 -11.78
N SER A 61 13.11 -0.70 -12.90
CA SER A 61 12.91 -1.41 -14.18
C SER A 61 11.48 -1.47 -14.72
N LEU A 62 10.62 -0.47 -14.43
CA LEU A 62 9.29 -0.36 -15.04
C LEU A 62 9.40 -0.26 -16.57
N ARG A 63 8.83 -1.24 -17.27
CA ARG A 63 8.83 -1.37 -18.73
C ARG A 63 7.71 -0.60 -19.39
N THR A 64 6.59 -0.45 -18.67
CA THR A 64 5.45 0.39 -19.09
C THR A 64 4.98 1.24 -17.92
N PRO A 65 4.33 2.39 -18.17
CA PRO A 65 3.77 3.22 -17.12
C PRO A 65 2.90 2.40 -16.17
N LEU A 66 3.04 2.66 -14.87
CA LEU A 66 2.28 1.99 -13.83
C LEU A 66 1.36 3.00 -13.15
N ALA A 67 0.05 2.80 -13.27
CA ALA A 67 -0.94 3.49 -12.46
C ALA A 67 -1.18 2.66 -11.18
N ILE A 68 -1.21 3.34 -10.04
CA ILE A 68 -1.48 2.70 -8.74
C ILE A 68 -2.67 3.41 -8.10
N THR A 69 -3.68 2.65 -7.74
CA THR A 69 -4.85 3.12 -6.98
C THR A 69 -4.72 2.66 -5.55
N LEU A 70 -4.78 3.60 -4.61
CA LEU A 70 -4.75 3.30 -3.18
C LEU A 70 -6.17 3.32 -2.62
N THR A 71 -6.58 2.22 -2.02
CA THR A 71 -7.88 2.07 -1.36
C THR A 71 -7.68 1.89 0.13
N VAL A 72 -8.43 2.64 0.93
CA VAL A 72 -8.46 2.50 2.39
C VAL A 72 -9.70 1.69 2.75
N THR A 73 -9.51 0.56 3.42
CA THR A 73 -10.61 -0.34 3.81
C THR A 73 -10.61 -0.58 5.31
N PRO A 74 -11.74 -0.40 6.02
CA PRO A 74 -11.82 -0.71 7.44
C PRO A 74 -11.85 -2.23 7.68
N PHE A 75 -11.37 -2.66 8.85
CA PHE A 75 -11.50 -4.05 9.32
C PHE A 75 -11.64 -4.10 10.85
#